data_AF-A0A4Q2J6C6-F1
#
_entry.id   AF-A0A4Q2J6C6-F1
#
_cell.length_a   1.000
_cell.length_b   1.000
_cell.length_c   1.000
_cell.angle_alpha   90.00
_cell.angle_beta   90.00
_cell.angle_gamma   90.00
#
_symmetry.space_group_name_H-M   'P 1'
#
loop_
_entity.id
_entity.type
_entity.pdbx_description
1 polymer ?
#
loop_
_entity_poly.entity_id
_entity_poly.type
_entity_poly.pdbx_seq_one_letter_code
_entity_poly.pdbx_strand_id
1 'polypeptide(L)' 'MEKAIALNLLMEELIEARKRASWYVAAMVIKGSLAEAGIDEPPTSSELDDLRATLTSLRSLCEDAQILLKE' A
#
# COMPACT_ATOMS: atom_id res chain seq x y z
N MET A 1 -28.51 -5.19 5.23
CA MET A 1 -27.73 -5.82 6.32
C MET A 1 -26.42 -6.39 5.77
N GLU A 2 -26.47 -7.21 4.72
CA GLU A 2 -25.26 -7.76 4.05
C GLU A 2 -24.31 -6.69 3.50
N LYS A 3 -24.84 -5.66 2.84
CA LYS A 3 -24.04 -4.53 2.33
C LYS A 3 -23.20 -3.82 3.42
N ALA A 4 -23.76 -3.64 4.61
CA ALA A 4 -23.06 -3.00 5.71
C ALA A 4 -21.92 -3.87 6.27
N ILE A 5 -22.12 -5.19 6.29
CA ILE A 5 -21.08 -6.15 6.68
C ILE A 5 -19.93 -6.15 5.66
N ALA A 6 -20.26 -6.21 4.36
CA ALA A 6 -19.28 -6.16 3.29
C ALA A 6 -18.47 -4.86 3.30
N LEU A 7 -19.14 -3.72 3.54
CA LEU A 7 -18.47 -2.42 3.62
C LEU A 7 -17.50 -2.35 4.81
N ASN A 8 -17.88 -2.90 5.97
CA ASN A 8 -17.01 -2.95 7.14
C ASN A 8 -15.77 -3.81 6.90
N LEU A 9 -15.93 -5.01 6.32
CA LEU A 9 -14.79 -5.88 5.99
C LEU A 9 -13.83 -5.19 5.01
N LEU A 10 -14.38 -4.55 3.97
CA LEU A 10 -13.58 -3.81 3.00
C LEU A 10 -12.87 -2.59 3.61
N MET A 11 -13.52 -1.88 4.54
CA MET A 11 -12.89 -0.78 5.27
C MET A 11 -11.71 -1.25 6.12
N GLU A 12 -11.84 -2.38 6.81
CA GLU A 12 -10.73 -2.98 7.58
C GLU A 12 -9.57 -3.36 6.67
N GLU A 13 -9.85 -4.02 5.55
CA GLU A 13 -8.84 -4.40 4.54
C GLU A 13 -8.14 -3.17 3.94
N LEU A 14 -8.89 -2.11 3.65
CA LEU A 14 -8.35 -0.84 3.16
C LEU A 14 -7.41 -0.17 4.16
N ILE A 15 -7.79 -0.14 5.44
CA ILE A 15 -6.95 0.41 6.50
C ILE A 15 -5.63 -0.35 6.59
N GLU A 16 -5.68 -1.68 6.57
CA GLU A 16 -4.49 -2.52 6.67
C GLU A 16 -3.62 -2.43 5.40
N ALA A 17 -4.22 -2.41 4.21
CA ALA A 17 -3.49 -2.19 2.96
C ALA A 17 -2.79 -0.83 2.93
N ARG A 18 -3.46 0.23 3.40
CA ARG A 18 -2.88 1.58 3.51
C ARG A 18 -1.69 1.59 4.47
N LYS A 19 -1.82 0.95 5.65
CA LYS A 19 -0.72 0.85 6.62
C LYS A 19 0.48 0.17 6.00
N ARG A 20 0.30 -1.02 5.38
CA ARG A 20 1.37 -1.76 4.70
C ARG A 20 2.07 -0.91 3.64
N ALA A 21 1.30 -0.26 2.76
CA ALA A 21 1.86 0.63 1.74
C ALA A 21 2.66 1.78 2.35
N SER A 22 2.16 2.42 3.41
CA SER A 22 2.84 3.54 4.07
C SER A 22 4.18 3.14 4.67
N TRP A 23 4.23 1.97 5.34
CA TRP A 23 5.47 1.43 5.91
C TRP A 23 6.50 1.09 4.83
N TYR A 24 6.05 0.47 3.74
CA TYR A 24 6.93 0.08 2.64
C TYR A 24 7.52 1.31 1.92
N VAL A 25 6.70 2.33 1.65
CA VAL A 25 7.18 3.61 1.10
C VAL A 25 8.21 4.24 2.03
N ALA A 26 7.92 4.32 3.34
CA ALA A 26 8.85 4.91 4.30
C ALA A 26 10.19 4.17 4.34
N ALA A 27 10.17 2.83 4.33
CA ALA A 27 11.39 2.02 4.28
C ALA A 27 12.21 2.29 3.02
N MET A 28 11.57 2.37 1.85
CA MET A 28 12.24 2.65 0.58
C MET A 28 12.82 4.06 0.52
N VAL A 29 12.11 5.06 1.06
CA VAL A 29 12.61 6.44 1.16
C VAL A 29 13.84 6.50 2.07
N ILE A 30 13.78 5.89 3.26
CA ILE A 30 14.90 5.86 4.20
C ILE A 30 16.12 5.18 3.56
N LYS A 31 15.93 4.00 2.95
CA LYS A 31 17.01 3.26 2.29
C LYS A 31 17.62 4.06 1.15
N GLY A 32 16.80 4.71 0.32
CA GLY A 32 17.25 5.62 -0.73
C GLY A 32 18.10 6.77 -0.18
N SER A 33 17.64 7.43 0.89
CA SER A 33 18.40 8.53 1.53
C SER A 33 19.71 8.07 2.15
N LEU A 34 19.76 6.87 2.75
CA LEU A 34 21.00 6.30 3.29
C LEU A 34 21.99 5.96 2.17
N ALA A 35 21.50 5.47 1.03
CA ALA A 35 22.32 5.21 -0.15
C ALA A 35 22.90 6.48 -0.76
N GLU A 36 22.11 7.56 -0.85
CA GLU A 36 22.59 8.88 -1.29
C GLU A 36 23.67 9.44 -0.36
N ALA A 37 23.59 9.15 0.94
CA ALA A 37 24.60 9.52 1.93
C ALA A 37 25.84 8.60 1.92
N GLY A 38 25.87 7.54 1.09
CA GLY A 38 26.95 6.55 1.06
C GLY A 38 27.04 5.66 2.31
N ILE A 39 25.94 5.56 3.08
CA ILE A 39 25.86 4.81 4.33
C ILE A 39 25.38 3.37 4.08
N ASP A 40 24.55 3.16 3.05
CA ASP A 40 23.92 1.88 2.73
C ASP A 40 23.80 1.67 1.21
N GLU A 41 23.25 0.53 0.78
CA GLU A 41 22.93 0.24 -0.61
C GLU A 41 21.56 0.80 -1.02
N PRO A 42 21.38 1.22 -2.29
CA PRO A 42 20.08 1.67 -2.78
C PRO A 42 19.06 0.53 -2.75
N PRO A 43 17.75 0.85 -2.77
CA PRO A 43 16.71 -0.14 -3.00
C PRO A 43 16.98 -0.99 -4.24
N THR A 44 16.83 -2.30 -4.09
CA THR A 44 16.95 -3.27 -5.18
C THR A 44 15.73 -3.20 -6.10
N SER A 45 15.87 -3.71 -7.33
CA SER A 45 14.73 -3.81 -8.25
C SER A 45 13.57 -4.63 -7.67
N SER A 46 13.87 -5.72 -6.96
CA SER A 46 12.85 -6.55 -6.31
C SER A 46 12.07 -5.79 -5.25
N GLU A 47 12.75 -5.00 -4.40
CA GLU A 47 12.09 -4.19 -3.38
C GLU A 47 11.18 -3.11 -3.99
N LEU A 48 11.60 -2.53 -5.12
CA LEU A 48 10.80 -1.56 -5.86
C LEU A 48 9.59 -2.21 -6.55
N ASP A 49 9.74 -3.42 -7.07
CA ASP A 49 8.65 -4.21 -7.65
C ASP A 49 7.63 -4.61 -6.58
N ASP A 50 8.08 -5.02 -5.39
CA ASP A 50 7.21 -5.34 -4.24
C ASP A 50 6.46 -4.10 -3.75
N LEU A 51 7.13 -2.93 -3.70
CA LEU A 51 6.47 -1.66 -3.41
C LEU A 51 5.38 -1.35 -4.44
N ARG A 52 5.70 -1.51 -5.72
CA ARG A 52 4.76 -1.25 -6.81
C ARG A 52 3.54 -2.19 -6.75
N ALA A 53 3.75 -3.46 -6.46
CA ALA A 53 2.68 -4.43 -6.26
C ALA A 53 1.78 -4.01 -5.09
N THR A 54 2.37 -3.64 -3.95
CA THR A 54 1.65 -3.18 -2.76
C THR A 54 0.78 -1.94 -3.04
N LEU A 55 1.33 -0.95 -3.74
CA LEU A 55 0.59 0.26 -4.13
C LEU A 55 -0.54 -0.04 -5.13
N THR A 56 -0.31 -0.99 -6.04
CA THR A 56 -1.33 -1.43 -7.01
C THR A 56 -2.50 -2.11 -6.31
N SER A 57 -2.24 -3.01 -5.37
CA SER A 57 -3.29 -3.65 -4.57
C SER A 57 -4.09 -2.64 -3.75
N LEU A 58 -3.43 -1.65 -3.13
CA LEU A 58 -4.13 -0.59 -2.41
C LEU A 58 -5.06 0.22 -3.33
N ARG A 59 -4.60 0.56 -4.54
CA ARG A 59 -5.44 1.25 -5.53
C ARG A 59 -6.67 0.42 -5.91
N SER A 60 -6.49 -0.88 -6.16
CA SER A 60 -7.60 -1.79 -6.49
C SER A 60 -8.65 -1.81 -5.39
N LEU A 61 -8.24 -1.96 -4.13
CA LEU A 61 -9.17 -1.95 -2.99
C LEU A 61 -9.93 -0.61 -2.87
N CYS A 62 -9.26 0.51 -3.16
CA CYS A 62 -9.90 1.82 -3.18
C CYS A 62 -10.93 1.94 -4.30
N GLU A 63 -10.65 1.37 -5.48
CA GLU A 63 -11.58 1.33 -6.62
C GLU A 63 -12.81 0.47 -6.28
N ASP A 64 -12.61 -0.72 -5.71
CA ASP A 64 -13.69 -1.63 -5.28
C ASP A 64 -14.60 -0.97 -4.22
N ALA A 65 -14.01 -0.27 -3.26
CA ALA A 65 -14.78 0.47 -2.25
C ALA A 65 -15.57 1.63 -2.84
N GLN A 66 -15.00 2.35 -3.83
CA GLN A 66 -15.73 3.41 -4.52
C GLN A 66 -16.92 2.89 -5.32
N ILE A 67 -16.83 1.69 -5.90
CA ILE A 67 -17.95 1.05 -6.60
C ILE A 67 -19.06 0.74 -5.61
N LEU A 68 -18.74 0.06 -4.50
CA LEU A 68 -19.72 -0.35 -3.48
C LEU A 68 -20.40 0.83 -2.76
N LEU A 69 -19.73 1.99 -2.69
CA LEU A 69 -20.30 3.23 -2.13
C LEU A 69 -21.25 3.97 -3.09
N LYS A 70 -21.19 3.69 -4.40
CA LYS A 70 -22.04 4.31 -5.43
C LYS A 70 -23.29 3.49 -5.75
N GLU A 71 -23.24 2.19 -5.53
CA GLU A 71 -24.39 1.27 -5.50
C GLU A 71 -25.20 1.45 -4.21
#